data_AF-A0A968CZK6-F1
#
_entry.id   AF-A0A968CZK6-F1
#
_cell.length_a   1.000
_cell.length_b   1.000
_cell.length_c   1.000
_cell.angle_alpha   90.00
_cell.angle_beta   90.00
_cell.angle_gamma   90.00
#
_symmetry.space_group_name_H-M   'P 1'
#
loop_
_entity.id
_entity.type
_entity.pdbx_description
1 polymer ?
#
loop_
_entity_poly.entity_id
_entity_poly.type
_entity_poly.pdbx_seq_one_letter_code
_entity_poly.pdbx_strand_id
1 'polypeptide(L)'
;MNISTQVVMLSDLNVTGKGSELLVNLANQLECETYLVENAFETYLDRELFRANGVDINFVTPRVVEYHQQFGGFVPGLSVIDLLFNEGETSLDIIMESFY
;
A
#
# COMPACT_ATOMS: atom_id res chain seq x y z
N MET A 1 -14.58 -3.79 7.65
CA MET A 1 -13.17 -4.23 7.53
C MET A 1 -12.52 -4.21 8.91
N ASN A 2 -12.28 -5.38 9.51
CA ASN A 2 -11.68 -5.50 10.85
C ASN A 2 -10.15 -5.47 10.76
N ILE A 3 -9.59 -4.27 10.57
CA ILE A 3 -8.13 -4.08 10.47
C ILE A 3 -7.55 -3.93 11.87
N SER A 4 -6.79 -4.92 12.33
CA SER A 4 -6.08 -4.90 13.61
C SER A 4 -4.62 -4.46 13.51
N THR A 5 -4.15 -4.19 12.28
CA THR A 5 -2.76 -3.80 12.01
C THR A 5 -2.45 -2.46 12.69
N GLN A 6 -1.27 -2.37 13.32
CA GLN A 6 -0.80 -1.14 13.93
C GLN A 6 -0.64 -0.03 12.87
N VAL A 7 -1.18 1.15 13.16
CA VAL A 7 -0.98 2.35 12.37
C VAL A 7 -0.06 3.28 13.13
N VAL A 8 1.01 3.73 12.49
CA VAL A 8 1.99 4.67 13.06
C VAL A 8 1.98 5.94 12.20
N MET A 9 1.86 7.10 12.84
CA MET A 9 1.92 8.37 12.11
C MET A 9 3.37 8.74 11.84
N LEU A 10 3.66 9.15 10.60
CA LEU A 10 4.97 9.65 10.22
C LEU A 10 5.39 10.84 11.09
N SER A 11 4.47 11.72 11.46
CA SER A 11 4.74 12.88 12.32
C SER A 11 5.20 12.52 13.74
N ASP A 12 4.85 11.33 14.21
CA ASP A 12 5.28 10.84 15.52
C ASP A 12 6.68 10.22 15.46
N LEU A 13 7.17 9.96 14.24
CA LEU A 13 8.50 9.47 13.96
C LEU A 13 9.39 10.66 13.62
N ASN A 14 10.45 10.89 14.39
CA ASN A 14 11.45 11.93 14.11
C ASN A 14 12.41 11.50 12.98
N VAL A 15 11.86 10.98 11.88
CA VAL A 15 12.60 10.47 10.73
C VAL A 15 12.62 11.53 9.63
N THR A 16 13.80 11.77 9.10
CA THR A 16 14.03 12.74 8.01
C THR A 16 14.56 12.04 6.77
N GLY A 17 14.41 12.68 5.60
CA GLY A 17 14.91 12.18 4.33
C GLY A 17 14.00 12.59 3.18
N LYS A 18 14.30 12.11 1.97
CA LYS A 18 13.45 12.28 0.78
C LYS A 18 13.45 11.03 -0.08
N GLY A 19 12.34 10.78 -0.79
CA GLY A 19 12.23 9.64 -1.71
C GLY A 19 12.57 8.30 -1.03
N SER A 20 13.40 7.48 -1.66
CA SER A 20 13.80 6.17 -1.13
C SER A 20 14.58 6.24 0.19
N GLU A 21 15.35 7.29 0.43
CA GLU A 21 16.07 7.48 1.69
C GLU A 21 15.10 7.61 2.86
N LEU A 22 14.01 8.36 2.69
CA LEU A 22 12.97 8.48 3.71
C LEU A 22 12.34 7.12 4.02
N LEU A 23 12.02 6.35 2.97
CA LEU A 23 11.38 5.04 3.12
C LEU A 23 12.28 4.04 3.84
N VAL A 24 13.57 4.02 3.53
CA VAL A 24 14.55 3.14 4.19
C VAL A 24 14.80 3.57 5.63
N ASN A 25 14.88 4.88 5.90
CA ASN A 25 14.99 5.36 7.28
C ASN A 25 13.77 4.99 8.12
N LEU A 26 12.57 5.02 7.52
CA LEU A 26 11.35 4.54 8.16
C LEU A 26 11.37 3.04 8.41
N ALA A 27 11.79 2.26 7.42
CA ALA A 27 11.92 0.81 7.54
C ALA A 27 12.88 0.44 8.68
N ASN A 28 14.04 1.09 8.75
CA ASN A 28 15.01 0.88 9.83
C ASN A 28 14.46 1.27 11.21
N GLN A 29 13.80 2.43 11.32
CA GLN A 29 13.22 2.92 12.58
C GLN A 29 12.12 1.99 13.12
N LEU A 30 11.42 1.28 12.22
CA LEU A 30 10.32 0.38 12.54
C LEU A 30 10.72 -1.10 12.50
N GLU A 31 12.02 -1.41 12.35
CA GLU A 31 12.54 -2.78 12.23
C GLU A 31 11.82 -3.60 11.14
N CYS A 32 11.54 -2.94 10.02
CA CYS A 32 10.80 -3.50 8.90
C CYS A 32 11.67 -4.45 8.07
N GLU A 33 11.24 -5.70 7.95
CA GLU A 33 11.91 -6.72 7.11
C GLU A 33 11.46 -6.64 5.64
N THR A 34 10.23 -6.19 5.37
CA THR A 34 9.65 -6.19 4.03
C THR A 34 8.80 -4.96 3.76
N TYR A 35 9.14 -4.23 2.70
CA TYR A 35 8.37 -3.10 2.18
C TYR A 35 7.46 -3.55 1.03
N LEU A 36 6.15 -3.42 1.21
CA LEU A 36 5.15 -3.75 0.20
C LEU A 36 4.89 -2.54 -0.71
N VAL A 37 4.91 -2.74 -2.01
CA VAL A 37 4.67 -1.67 -3.00
C VAL A 37 4.03 -2.22 -4.26
N GLU A 38 3.19 -1.43 -4.92
CA GLU A 38 2.66 -1.82 -6.22
C GLU A 38 3.75 -1.79 -7.30
N ASN A 39 3.75 -2.77 -8.19
CA ASN A 39 4.74 -2.93 -9.25
C ASN A 39 4.86 -1.69 -10.16
N ALA A 40 3.78 -0.93 -10.33
CA ALA A 40 3.77 0.32 -11.08
C ALA A 40 4.72 1.40 -10.52
N PHE A 41 5.08 1.32 -9.24
CA PHE A 41 5.97 2.28 -8.59
C PHE A 41 7.43 1.79 -8.46
N GLU A 42 7.79 0.66 -9.08
CA GLU A 42 9.16 0.12 -9.02
C GLU A 42 10.23 1.17 -9.38
N THR A 43 9.99 1.96 -10.43
CA THR A 43 10.95 2.96 -10.93
C THR A 43 11.17 4.14 -9.97
N TYR A 44 10.33 4.29 -8.94
CA TYR A 44 10.46 5.32 -7.92
C TYR A 44 11.35 4.88 -6.74
N LEU A 45 11.75 3.60 -6.70
CA LEU A 45 12.51 3.01 -5.61
C LEU A 45 13.97 2.75 -5.99
N ASP A 46 14.88 3.14 -5.09
CA ASP A 46 16.27 2.72 -5.13
C ASP A 46 16.42 1.34 -4.47
N ARG A 47 16.28 0.29 -5.29
CA ARG A 47 16.31 -1.10 -4.81
C ARG A 47 17.62 -1.48 -4.13
N GLU A 48 18.72 -0.86 -4.56
CA GLU A 48 20.05 -1.10 -3.98
C GLU A 48 20.14 -0.50 -2.58
N LEU A 49 19.55 0.68 -2.37
CA LEU A 49 19.48 1.30 -1.04
C LEU A 49 18.67 0.45 -0.05
N PHE A 50 17.52 -0.08 -0.46
CA PHE A 50 16.72 -0.99 0.38
C PHE A 50 17.50 -2.27 0.71
N ARG A 51 18.09 -2.91 -0.30
CA ARG A 51 18.91 -4.13 -0.13
C ARG A 51 20.09 -3.90 0.81
N ALA A 52 20.79 -2.77 0.67
CA ALA A 52 21.92 -2.41 1.52
C ALA A 52 21.54 -2.21 3.00
N ASN A 53 20.26 -1.93 3.28
CA ASN A 53 19.71 -1.80 4.63
C ASN A 53 18.98 -3.06 5.11
N GLY A 54 19.04 -4.16 4.35
CA GLY A 54 18.42 -5.42 4.74
C GLY A 54 16.88 -5.40 4.68
N VAL A 55 16.30 -4.51 3.86
CA VAL A 55 14.84 -4.42 3.66
C VAL A 55 14.50 -5.04 2.32
N ASP A 56 13.69 -6.10 2.33
CA ASP A 56 13.20 -6.72 1.11
C ASP A 56 12.04 -5.91 0.51
N ILE A 57 12.02 -5.77 -0.82
CA ILE A 57 10.89 -5.14 -1.50
C ILE A 57 10.00 -6.24 -2.08
N ASN A 58 8.74 -6.27 -1.64
CA ASN A 58 7.73 -7.14 -2.21
C ASN A 58 6.79 -6.34 -3.12
N PHE A 59 6.80 -6.69 -4.41
CA PHE A 59 5.96 -6.05 -5.41
C PHE A 59 4.62 -6.76 -5.55
N VAL A 60 3.54 -5.99 -5.50
CA VAL A 60 2.18 -6.48 -5.74
C VAL A 60 1.60 -5.90 -7.02
N THR A 61 0.73 -6.65 -7.68
CA THR A 61 0.02 -6.19 -8.89
C THR A 61 -1.46 -6.57 -8.75
N PRO A 62 -2.26 -5.81 -7.99
CA PRO A 62 -3.68 -6.10 -7.89
C PRO A 62 -4.36 -5.89 -9.25
N ARG A 63 -5.25 -6.81 -9.63
CA ARG A 63 -6.10 -6.63 -10.81
C ARG A 63 -7.26 -5.70 -10.48
N VAL A 64 -7.84 -5.10 -11.53
CA VAL A 64 -9.10 -4.38 -11.40
C VAL A 64 -10.23 -5.38 -11.15
N VAL A 65 -10.97 -5.17 -10.06
CA VAL A 65 -12.21 -5.90 -9.75
C VAL A 65 -13.35 -4.88 -9.78
N GLU A 66 -14.37 -5.16 -10.59
CA GLU A 66 -15.54 -4.29 -10.67
C GLU A 66 -16.41 -4.45 -9.41
N TYR A 67 -16.98 -3.34 -8.93
CA TYR A 67 -17.90 -3.29 -7.80
C TYR A 67 -19.01 -2.27 -8.06
N HIS A 68 -20.06 -2.31 -7.26
CA HIS A 68 -21.23 -1.46 -7.44
C HIS A 68 -20.93 -0.02 -7.03
N GLN A 69 -20.91 0.91 -7.99
CA GLN A 69 -20.78 2.35 -7.72
C GLN A 69 -22.15 3.04 -7.82
N GLN A 70 -22.50 3.89 -6.84
CA GLN A 70 -23.85 4.47 -6.74
C GLN A 70 -24.31 5.32 -7.95
N PHE A 71 -23.37 5.92 -8.70
CA PHE A 71 -23.69 6.95 -9.71
C PHE A 71 -23.09 6.63 -11.08
N GLY A 72 -23.79 5.80 -11.86
CA GLY A 72 -23.45 5.51 -13.25
C GLY A 72 -22.78 4.16 -13.45
N GLY A 73 -21.86 4.08 -14.41
CA GLY A 73 -21.07 2.88 -14.67
C GLY A 73 -19.81 2.79 -13.81
N PHE A 74 -19.15 1.64 -13.84
CA PHE A 74 -17.92 1.41 -13.09
C PHE A 74 -16.77 2.28 -13.59
N VAL A 75 -16.11 2.97 -12.66
CA VAL A 75 -14.88 3.75 -12.87
C VAL A 75 -13.73 3.08 -12.11
N PRO A 76 -12.70 2.53 -12.80
CA PRO A 76 -11.56 1.89 -12.17
C PRO A 76 -10.56 2.91 -11.57
N GLY A 77 -9.68 2.43 -10.70
CA GLY A 77 -8.56 3.23 -10.16
C GLY A 77 -8.96 4.27 -9.10
N LEU A 78 -10.15 4.13 -8.50
CA LEU A 78 -10.59 4.96 -7.38
C LEU A 78 -9.99 4.46 -6.05
N SER A 79 -10.03 5.33 -5.04
CA SER A 79 -9.48 5.02 -3.72
C SER A 79 -10.21 3.88 -3.02
N VAL A 80 -9.52 3.19 -2.09
CA VAL A 80 -10.15 2.18 -1.22
C VAL A 80 -11.30 2.74 -0.38
N ILE A 81 -11.34 4.05 -0.14
CA ILE A 81 -12.45 4.73 0.55
C ILE A 81 -13.71 4.72 -0.31
N ASP A 82 -13.58 4.86 -1.63
CA ASP A 82 -14.70 4.78 -2.57
C ASP A 82 -15.31 3.37 -2.52
N LEU A 83 -14.47 2.35 -2.60
CA LEU A 83 -14.88 0.96 -2.44
C LEU A 83 -15.58 0.73 -1.08
N LEU A 84 -15.02 1.23 0.01
CA LEU A 84 -15.58 1.08 1.36
C LEU A 84 -16.98 1.72 1.47
N PHE A 85 -17.19 2.90 0.88
CA PHE A 85 -18.49 3.57 0.96
C PHE A 85 -19.55 2.96 0.05
N ASN A 86 -19.12 2.28 -1.01
CA ASN A 86 -20.02 1.59 -1.92
C ASN A 86 -20.41 0.18 -1.45
N GLU A 87 -19.46 -0.56 -0.85
CA GLU A 87 -19.59 -2.00 -0.58
C GLU A 87 -19.52 -2.37 0.91
N GLY A 88 -19.10 -1.45 1.78
CA GLY A 88 -19.09 -1.65 3.23
C GLY A 88 -18.22 -2.83 3.68
N GLU A 89 -18.84 -3.86 4.22
CA GLU A 89 -18.13 -5.04 4.73
C GLU A 89 -17.58 -5.94 3.61
N THR A 90 -18.27 -5.99 2.47
CA THR A 90 -17.89 -6.78 1.27
C THR A 90 -16.62 -6.27 0.61
N SER A 91 -16.19 -5.03 0.92
CA SER A 91 -14.97 -4.45 0.37
C SER A 91 -13.73 -5.30 0.59
N LEU A 92 -13.65 -6.05 1.70
CA LEU A 92 -12.50 -6.93 1.96
C LEU A 92 -12.42 -8.06 0.93
N ASP A 93 -13.55 -8.68 0.60
CA ASP A 93 -13.60 -9.79 -0.35
C ASP A 93 -13.17 -9.32 -1.75
N ILE A 94 -13.61 -8.13 -2.15
CA ILE A 94 -13.24 -7.49 -3.42
C ILE A 94 -11.74 -7.17 -3.47
N ILE A 95 -11.16 -6.67 -2.37
CA ILE A 95 -9.71 -6.43 -2.28
C ILE A 95 -8.95 -7.75 -2.38
N MET A 96 -9.37 -8.78 -1.65
CA MET A 96 -8.71 -10.09 -1.68
C MET A 96 -8.79 -10.72 -3.07
N GLU A 97 -9.94 -10.61 -3.75
CA GLU A 97 -10.12 -11.06 -5.12
C GLU A 97 -9.11 -10.40 -6.09
N SER A 98 -8.71 -9.16 -5.85
CA SER A 98 -7.75 -8.46 -6.70
C SER A 98 -6.35 -9.08 -6.73
N PHE A 99 -6.02 -9.97 -5.77
CA PHE A 99 -4.73 -10.65 -5.69
C PHE A 99 -4.74 -12.11 -6.14
N TYR A 100 -5.91 -12.64 -6.54
CA TYR A 100 -6.03 -13.95 -7.20
C TYR A 100 -6.10 -13.80 -8.71
#